data_AF-A0A8D8CZ95-F1
#
_entry.id   AF-A0A8D8CZ95-F1
#
_cell.length_a   1.000
_cell.length_b   1.000
_cell.length_c   1.000
_cell.angle_alpha   90.00
_cell.angle_beta   90.00
_cell.angle_gamma   90.00
#
_symmetry.space_group_name_H-M   'P 1'
#
loop_
_entity.id
_entity.type
_entity.pdbx_description
1 polymer ?
#
loop_
_entity_poly.entity_id
_entity_poly.type
_entity_poly.pdbx_seq_one_letter_code
_entity_poly.pdbx_strand_id
1 'polypeptide(L)'
;MAPRRHNKNRQPKGPYYFFMMEYKKKKEAEGYTFRGGAFELQSKASPHWNRMSNEEREPYQKMAQQHREFLRENGERYTSQGVPLSVVEAEQKAKEQKADTIKNTIAGMLDAGVASNELEKVEFFFISFAYFCVTSNGTYIPAEMGLVRYSLRDGVKDRLHMFIDPGKLPLGFSYDAKVHSESDHGLPIPPDAMGEKDNDEIVLRLFNFLSQGEKMPPLFTETTEIKMVENILKGILTQANMDENTLLVCPLSELFYQLKR
;
A
#
# COMPACT_ATOMS: atom_id res chain seq x y z
N MET A 1 -17.31 -13.25 -8.21
CA MET A 1 -16.16 -13.88 -7.53
C MET A 1 -15.58 -14.95 -8.45
N ALA A 2 -14.36 -14.76 -8.94
CA ALA A 2 -13.69 -15.80 -9.75
C ALA A 2 -13.17 -16.93 -8.83
N PRO A 3 -13.17 -18.20 -9.26
CA PRO A 3 -12.67 -19.30 -8.45
C PRO A 3 -11.16 -19.18 -8.27
N ARG A 4 -10.72 -19.15 -7.00
CA ARG A 4 -9.30 -19.07 -6.62
C ARG A 4 -8.57 -20.32 -7.12
N ARG A 5 -7.59 -20.16 -8.02
CA ARG A 5 -6.74 -21.25 -8.52
C ARG A 5 -5.94 -21.83 -7.34
N HIS A 6 -6.28 -23.05 -6.95
CA HIS A 6 -5.55 -23.82 -5.95
C HIS A 6 -4.12 -24.09 -6.46
N ASN A 7 -3.11 -23.55 -5.78
CA ASN A 7 -1.72 -23.78 -6.16
C ASN A 7 -1.31 -25.23 -5.77
N LYS A 8 -1.33 -26.14 -6.75
CA LYS A 8 -1.03 -27.58 -6.58
C LYS A 8 0.39 -27.87 -6.06
N ASN A 9 1.29 -26.87 -6.08
CA ASN A 9 2.66 -27.02 -5.60
C ASN A 9 2.78 -26.97 -4.06
N ARG A 10 1.74 -26.57 -3.33
CA ARG A 10 1.75 -26.49 -1.86
C ARG A 10 1.05 -27.65 -1.15
N GLN A 11 0.67 -28.72 -1.87
CA GLN A 11 0.04 -29.89 -1.26
C GLN A 11 1.06 -30.86 -0.65
N PRO A 12 0.73 -31.52 0.48
CA PRO A 12 1.61 -32.50 1.09
C PRO A 12 1.87 -33.66 0.13
N LYS A 13 3.16 -33.93 -0.11
CA LYS A 13 3.60 -35.03 -0.98
C LYS A 13 3.83 -36.28 -0.13
N GLY A 14 3.48 -37.44 -0.70
CA GLY A 14 3.68 -38.73 -0.04
C GLY A 14 5.09 -39.29 -0.25
N PRO A 15 5.47 -40.36 0.47
CA PRO A 15 6.81 -40.98 0.38
C PRO A 15 7.21 -41.38 -1.04
N TYR A 16 6.26 -41.93 -1.80
CA TYR A 16 6.48 -42.35 -3.19
C TYR A 16 6.92 -41.21 -4.11
N TYR A 17 6.48 -39.96 -3.86
CA TYR A 17 6.89 -38.80 -4.65
C TYR A 17 8.40 -38.54 -4.51
N PHE A 18 8.94 -38.61 -3.29
CA PHE A 18 10.37 -38.40 -3.04
C PHE A 18 11.22 -39.49 -3.68
N PHE A 19 10.79 -40.75 -3.57
CA PHE A 19 11.41 -41.86 -4.27
C PHE A 19 11.39 -41.67 -5.78
N MET A 20 10.25 -41.28 -6.35
CA MET A 20 10.12 -41.07 -7.79
C MET A 20 11.06 -39.95 -8.29
N MET A 21 11.23 -38.88 -7.51
CA MET A 21 12.18 -37.81 -7.83
C MET A 21 13.64 -38.25 -7.76
N GLU A 22 14.00 -39.10 -6.78
CA GLU A 22 15.35 -39.67 -6.69
C GLU A 22 15.62 -40.67 -7.82
N TYR A 23 14.65 -41.54 -8.13
CA TYR A 23 14.70 -42.49 -9.24
C TYR A 23 14.89 -41.77 -10.58
N LYS A 24 14.16 -40.66 -10.78
CA LYS A 24 14.31 -39.79 -11.93
C LYS A 24 15.76 -39.27 -12.05
N LYS A 25 16.29 -38.68 -10.97
CA LYS A 25 17.66 -38.14 -10.94
C LYS A 25 18.71 -39.21 -11.26
N LYS A 26 18.58 -40.42 -10.70
CA LYS A 26 19.48 -41.54 -10.97
C LYS A 26 19.47 -41.93 -12.45
N LYS A 27 18.29 -42.04 -13.06
CA LYS A 27 18.15 -42.41 -14.47
C LYS A 27 18.62 -41.29 -15.42
N GLU A 28 18.39 -40.03 -15.08
CA GLU A 28 18.91 -38.89 -15.84
C GLU A 28 20.45 -38.82 -15.78
N ALA A 29 21.06 -39.14 -14.63
CA ALA A 29 22.51 -39.24 -14.50
C ALA A 29 23.11 -40.41 -15.33
N GLU A 30 22.34 -41.47 -15.53
CA GLU A 30 22.66 -42.59 -16.44
C GLU A 30 22.42 -42.24 -17.93
N GLY A 31 22.03 -41.00 -18.25
CA GLY A 31 21.80 -40.52 -19.62
C GLY A 31 20.39 -40.80 -20.16
N TYR A 32 19.47 -41.31 -19.33
CA TYR A 32 18.09 -41.59 -19.74
C TYR A 32 17.21 -40.33 -19.66
N THR A 33 16.48 -40.03 -20.73
CA THR A 33 15.53 -38.90 -20.76
C THR A 33 14.09 -39.41 -20.79
N PHE A 34 13.28 -39.00 -19.82
CA PHE A 34 11.85 -39.34 -19.75
C PHE A 34 11.02 -38.47 -20.69
N ARG A 35 10.87 -38.88 -21.95
CA ARG A 35 10.13 -38.13 -23.00
C ARG A 35 8.61 -38.17 -22.80
N GLY A 36 8.08 -39.20 -22.14
CA GLY A 36 6.67 -39.34 -21.77
C GLY A 36 6.28 -38.61 -20.48
N GLY A 37 7.16 -37.78 -19.93
CA GLY A 37 6.89 -36.95 -18.76
C GLY A 37 6.59 -37.77 -17.49
N ALA A 38 5.64 -37.28 -16.68
CA ALA A 38 5.33 -37.88 -15.38
C ALA A 38 4.76 -39.30 -15.47
N PHE A 39 4.03 -39.62 -16.54
CA PHE A 39 3.40 -40.93 -16.72
C PHE A 39 4.45 -42.03 -16.94
N GLU A 40 5.41 -41.79 -17.84
CA GLU A 40 6.49 -42.75 -18.10
C GLU A 40 7.35 -42.99 -16.84
N LEU A 41 7.65 -41.91 -16.11
CA LEU A 41 8.39 -41.99 -14.85
C LEU A 41 7.64 -42.83 -13.82
N GLN A 42 6.34 -42.63 -13.65
CA GLN A 42 5.52 -43.41 -12.72
C GLN A 42 5.47 -44.90 -13.12
N SER A 43 5.28 -45.21 -14.40
CA SER A 43 5.24 -46.59 -14.90
C SER A 43 6.55 -47.33 -14.64
N LYS A 44 7.70 -46.66 -14.78
CA LYS A 44 9.02 -47.26 -14.52
C LYS A 44 9.35 -47.31 -13.03
N ALA A 45 8.98 -46.31 -12.25
CA ALA A 45 9.29 -46.25 -10.82
C ALA A 45 8.39 -47.16 -9.96
N SER A 46 7.11 -47.36 -10.33
CA SER A 46 6.15 -48.13 -9.53
C SER A 46 6.59 -49.57 -9.22
N PRO A 47 7.12 -50.36 -10.18
CA PRO A 47 7.61 -51.71 -9.91
C PRO A 47 8.79 -51.75 -8.93
N HIS A 48 9.69 -50.77 -8.99
CA HIS A 48 10.81 -50.68 -8.06
C HIS A 48 10.32 -50.34 -6.65
N TRP A 49 9.43 -49.35 -6.52
CA TRP A 49 8.83 -48.99 -5.24
C TRP A 49 8.12 -50.16 -4.58
N ASN A 50 7.32 -50.91 -5.34
CA ASN A 50 6.52 -52.04 -4.82
C ASN A 50 7.39 -53.20 -4.29
N ARG A 51 8.62 -53.37 -4.81
CA ARG A 51 9.57 -54.39 -4.35
C ARG A 51 10.38 -53.97 -3.12
N MET A 52 10.42 -52.68 -2.79
CA MET A 52 11.19 -52.18 -1.64
C MET A 52 10.57 -52.66 -0.32
N SER A 53 11.44 -53.03 0.62
CA SER A 53 11.05 -53.36 1.99
C SER A 53 10.60 -52.11 2.77
N ASN A 54 10.03 -52.30 3.96
CA ASN A 54 9.65 -51.18 4.81
C ASN A 54 10.88 -50.37 5.28
N GLU A 55 12.02 -51.03 5.49
CA GLU A 55 13.29 -50.41 5.88
C GLU A 55 13.84 -49.53 4.75
N GLU A 56 13.80 -50.03 3.50
CA GLU A 56 14.22 -49.27 2.33
C GLU A 56 13.31 -48.08 2.02
N ARG A 57 12.05 -48.12 2.48
CA ARG A 57 11.09 -47.02 2.34
C ARG A 57 11.18 -45.97 3.46
N GLU A 58 11.81 -46.29 4.59
CA GLU A 58 11.91 -45.43 5.77
C GLU A 58 12.49 -44.03 5.46
N PRO A 59 13.57 -43.88 4.65
CA PRO A 59 14.10 -42.56 4.33
C PRO A 59 13.08 -41.66 3.62
N TYR A 60 12.28 -42.24 2.72
CA TYR A 60 11.24 -41.51 1.99
C TYR A 60 10.03 -41.16 2.87
N GLN A 61 9.75 -41.99 3.88
CA GLN A 61 8.74 -41.67 4.90
C GLN A 61 9.17 -40.47 5.75
N LYS A 62 10.44 -40.44 6.18
CA LYS A 62 11.02 -39.29 6.90
C LYS A 62 10.97 -38.01 6.06
N MET A 63 11.35 -38.07 4.78
CA MET A 63 11.26 -36.92 3.87
C MET A 63 9.82 -36.42 3.69
N ALA A 64 8.84 -37.32 3.58
CA ALA A 64 7.43 -36.94 3.49
C ALA A 64 6.91 -36.31 4.79
N GLN A 65 7.35 -36.80 5.95
CA GLN A 65 7.04 -36.19 7.24
C GLN A 65 7.64 -34.80 7.36
N GLN A 66 8.94 -34.64 7.08
CA GLN A 66 9.63 -33.35 7.09
C GLN A 66 8.97 -32.34 6.15
N HIS A 67 8.55 -32.77 4.96
CA HIS A 67 7.83 -31.90 4.02
C HIS A 67 6.44 -31.49 4.52
N ARG A 68 5.74 -32.35 5.27
CA ARG A 68 4.47 -31.99 5.93
C ARG A 68 4.69 -30.99 7.06
N GLU A 69 5.72 -31.18 7.86
CA GLU A 69 6.10 -30.26 8.95
C GLU A 69 6.52 -28.90 8.39
N PHE A 70 7.36 -28.90 7.33
CA PHE A 70 7.74 -27.69 6.60
C PHE A 70 6.52 -26.93 6.06
N LEU A 71 5.55 -27.61 5.44
CA LEU A 71 4.31 -26.99 4.95
C LEU A 71 3.41 -26.49 6.09
N ARG A 72 3.48 -27.08 7.29
CA ARG A 72 2.73 -26.62 8.46
C ARG A 72 3.34 -25.34 9.04
N GLU A 73 4.66 -25.24 9.03
CA GLU A 73 5.40 -24.08 9.54
C GLU A 73 5.41 -22.93 8.54
N ASN A 74 5.58 -23.23 7.24
CA ASN A 74 5.72 -22.26 6.15
C ASN A 74 4.46 -22.15 5.28
N GLY A 75 3.37 -22.76 5.73
CA GLY A 75 2.07 -22.69 5.06
C GLY A 75 1.43 -21.33 5.26
N GLU A 76 0.74 -20.85 4.23
CA GLU A 76 -0.06 -19.62 4.31
C GLU A 76 -1.15 -19.79 5.37
N ARG A 77 -1.08 -19.01 6.44
CA ARG A 77 -2.13 -18.95 7.47
C ARG A 77 -3.18 -17.93 7.06
N TYR A 78 -4.41 -18.13 7.51
CA TYR A 78 -5.52 -17.24 7.20
C TYR A 78 -6.22 -16.81 8.49
N THR A 79 -6.71 -15.58 8.51
CA THR A 79 -7.61 -15.10 9.56
C THR A 79 -8.97 -15.81 9.47
N SER A 80 -9.81 -15.67 10.50
CA SER A 80 -11.19 -16.19 10.49
C SER A 80 -12.05 -15.62 9.34
N GLN A 81 -11.63 -14.51 8.74
CA GLN A 81 -12.26 -13.87 7.59
C GLN A 81 -11.66 -14.32 6.24
N GLY A 82 -10.73 -15.28 6.25
CA GLY A 82 -10.11 -15.83 5.03
C GLY A 82 -9.09 -14.90 4.37
N VAL A 83 -8.53 -13.95 5.12
CA VAL A 83 -7.44 -13.06 4.69
C VAL A 83 -6.09 -13.73 5.02
N PRO A 84 -5.12 -13.82 4.08
CA PRO A 84 -3.80 -14.35 4.38
C PRO A 84 -3.12 -13.54 5.50
N LEU A 85 -2.51 -14.21 6.46
CA LEU A 85 -1.81 -13.56 7.58
C LEU A 85 -0.61 -12.74 7.08
N SER A 86 0.07 -13.21 6.02
CA SER A 86 1.15 -12.46 5.36
C SER A 86 0.71 -11.08 4.85
N VAL A 87 -0.54 -10.95 4.40
CA VAL A 87 -1.10 -9.67 3.97
C VAL A 87 -1.32 -8.75 5.17
N VAL A 88 -1.84 -9.29 6.28
CA VAL A 88 -2.06 -8.53 7.52
C VAL A 88 -0.73 -8.06 8.11
N GLU A 89 0.26 -8.94 8.18
CA GLU A 89 1.61 -8.62 8.66
C GLU A 89 2.29 -7.56 7.77
N ALA A 90 2.15 -7.67 6.45
CA ALA A 90 2.68 -6.67 5.52
C ALA A 90 2.00 -5.30 5.69
N GLU A 91 0.67 -5.27 5.88
CA GLU A 91 -0.07 -4.03 6.13
C GLU A 91 0.36 -3.38 7.47
N GLN A 92 0.51 -4.19 8.52
CA GLN A 92 0.97 -3.70 9.82
C GLN A 92 2.40 -3.14 9.72
N LYS A 93 3.30 -3.88 9.08
CA LYS A 93 4.68 -3.43 8.86
C LYS A 93 4.73 -2.13 8.05
N ALA A 94 3.89 -2.00 7.02
CA ALA A 94 3.80 -0.76 6.23
C ALA A 94 3.33 0.43 7.08
N LYS A 95 2.36 0.22 7.99
CA LYS A 95 1.91 1.26 8.94
C LYS A 95 3.01 1.68 9.90
N GLU A 96 3.74 0.72 10.47
CA GLU A 96 4.87 0.98 11.36
C GLU A 96 5.99 1.73 10.63
N GLN A 97 6.38 1.26 9.45
CA GLN A 97 7.39 1.93 8.61
C GLN A 97 7.00 3.35 8.24
N LYS A 98 5.71 3.60 7.94
CA LYS A 98 5.21 4.94 7.65
C LYS A 98 5.29 5.84 8.88
N ALA A 99 4.90 5.34 10.05
CA ALA A 99 4.99 6.09 11.30
C ALA A 99 6.44 6.47 11.63
N ASP A 100 7.38 5.53 11.46
CA ASP A 100 8.82 5.81 11.64
C ASP A 100 9.33 6.83 10.62
N THR A 101 8.89 6.71 9.36
CA THR A 101 9.23 7.67 8.29
C THR A 101 8.77 9.08 8.64
N ILE A 102 7.55 9.24 9.13
CA ILE A 102 7.00 10.53 9.57
C ILE A 102 7.86 11.11 10.70
N LYS A 103 8.11 10.33 11.76
CA LYS A 103 8.90 10.78 12.92
C LYS A 103 10.31 11.21 12.51
N ASN A 104 11.00 10.38 11.75
CA ASN A 104 12.37 10.65 11.31
C ASN A 104 12.44 11.86 10.37
N THR A 105 11.44 12.05 9.51
CA THR A 105 11.37 13.20 8.60
C THR A 105 11.19 14.50 9.38
N ILE A 106 10.25 14.53 10.33
CA ILE A 106 10.01 15.72 11.16
C ILE A 106 11.24 16.02 12.03
N ALA A 107 11.77 15.01 12.73
CA ALA A 107 12.95 15.17 13.58
C ALA A 107 14.15 15.69 12.76
N GLY A 108 14.47 15.06 11.62
CA GLY A 108 15.58 15.49 10.78
C GLY A 108 15.44 16.92 10.24
N MET A 109 14.21 17.34 9.89
CA MET A 109 13.94 18.71 9.45
C MET A 109 14.15 19.73 10.58
N LEU A 110 13.68 19.42 11.79
CA LEU A 110 13.82 20.31 12.95
C LEU A 110 15.28 20.35 13.45
N ASP A 111 15.93 19.19 13.57
CA ASP A 111 17.32 19.06 13.98
C ASP A 111 18.26 19.84 13.04
N ALA A 112 18.00 19.80 11.73
CA ALA A 112 18.74 20.59 10.75
C ALA A 112 18.57 22.09 10.99
N GLY A 113 17.35 22.55 11.27
CA GLY A 113 17.06 23.95 11.59
C GLY A 113 17.68 24.40 12.91
N VAL A 114 17.72 23.53 13.93
CA VAL A 114 18.40 23.80 15.21
C VAL A 114 19.91 23.89 15.01
N ALA A 115 20.49 22.93 14.27
CA ALA A 115 21.93 22.89 14.02
C ALA A 115 22.43 24.11 13.23
N SER A 116 21.61 24.65 12.32
CA SER A 116 21.92 25.90 11.59
C SER A 116 21.57 27.17 12.37
N ASN A 117 20.94 27.07 13.55
CA ASN A 117 20.38 28.18 14.31
C ASN A 117 19.35 29.00 13.50
N GLU A 118 18.58 28.32 12.64
CA GLU A 118 17.55 28.90 11.76
C GLU A 118 16.20 28.20 11.89
N LEU A 119 15.95 27.51 13.01
CA LEU A 119 14.68 26.82 13.28
C LEU A 119 13.47 27.73 13.03
N GLU A 120 13.56 29.01 13.42
CA GLU A 120 12.49 29.97 13.23
C GLU A 120 12.14 30.27 11.76
N LYS A 121 13.09 30.02 10.85
CA LYS A 121 12.95 30.23 9.40
C LYS A 121 12.49 28.98 8.66
N VAL A 122 12.51 27.81 9.30
CA VAL A 122 12.05 26.55 8.71
C VAL A 122 10.61 26.71 8.23
N GLU A 123 10.36 26.30 6.99
CA GLU A 123 9.05 26.40 6.35
C GLU A 123 8.25 25.12 6.55
N PHE A 124 7.03 25.27 7.05
CA PHE A 124 6.04 24.23 7.24
C PHE A 124 4.89 24.44 6.26
N PHE A 125 4.36 23.34 5.72
CA PHE A 125 3.27 23.35 4.75
C PHE A 125 2.04 22.69 5.36
N PHE A 126 0.97 23.46 5.58
CA PHE A 126 -0.29 22.95 6.15
C PHE A 126 -1.34 22.79 5.05
N ILE A 127 -1.95 21.61 4.95
CA ILE A 127 -2.95 21.29 3.93
C ILE A 127 -4.28 20.86 4.56
N SER A 128 -5.38 21.28 3.94
CA SER A 128 -6.72 20.79 4.24
C SER A 128 -7.56 20.75 2.95
N PHE A 129 -8.56 19.87 2.94
CA PHE A 129 -9.50 19.74 1.83
C PHE A 129 -10.93 19.72 2.34
N ALA A 130 -11.82 20.36 1.59
CA ALA A 130 -13.24 20.02 1.63
C ALA A 130 -13.54 18.98 0.54
N TYR A 131 -14.58 18.17 0.74
CA TYR A 131 -14.98 17.13 -0.19
C TYR A 131 -16.50 17.13 -0.36
N PHE A 132 -17.00 16.71 -1.52
CA PHE A 132 -18.43 16.59 -1.77
C PHE A 132 -19.01 15.33 -1.14
N CYS A 133 -18.43 14.17 -1.43
CA CYS A 133 -18.97 12.88 -0.95
C CYS A 133 -17.89 11.82 -0.82
N VAL A 134 -18.22 10.73 -0.11
CA VAL A 134 -17.40 9.53 -0.01
C VAL A 134 -18.10 8.38 -0.71
N THR A 135 -17.43 7.77 -1.68
CA THR A 135 -17.96 6.64 -2.44
C THR A 135 -18.02 5.35 -1.61
N SER A 136 -18.74 4.31 -2.08
CA SER A 136 -18.85 3.02 -1.37
C SER A 136 -17.52 2.30 -1.16
N ASN A 137 -16.51 2.58 -2.00
CA ASN A 137 -15.14 2.07 -1.85
C ASN A 137 -14.25 2.97 -0.97
N GLY A 138 -14.79 4.03 -0.38
CA GLY A 138 -14.07 4.93 0.53
C GLY A 138 -13.23 6.00 -0.17
N THR A 139 -13.55 6.35 -1.42
CA THR A 139 -12.88 7.44 -2.15
C THR A 139 -13.58 8.76 -1.87
N TYR A 140 -12.82 9.77 -1.47
CA TYR A 140 -13.29 11.13 -1.23
C TYR A 140 -13.26 11.91 -2.54
N ILE A 141 -14.35 12.59 -2.87
CA ILE A 141 -14.45 13.46 -4.06
C ILE A 141 -14.14 14.90 -3.63
N PRO A 142 -13.02 15.50 -4.04
CA PRO A 142 -12.61 16.83 -3.57
C PRO A 142 -13.56 17.94 -4.02
N ALA A 143 -13.64 18.99 -3.22
CA ALA A 143 -14.41 20.21 -3.50
C ALA A 143 -13.56 21.48 -3.36
N GLU A 144 -12.59 21.47 -2.46
CA GLU A 144 -11.74 22.63 -2.16
C GLU A 144 -10.40 22.17 -1.61
N MET A 145 -9.32 22.89 -1.93
CA MET A 145 -8.00 22.71 -1.36
C MET A 145 -7.51 24.02 -0.75
N GLY A 146 -7.07 23.95 0.50
CA GLY A 146 -6.34 25.00 1.19
C GLY A 146 -4.94 24.52 1.54
N LEU A 147 -3.93 25.32 1.20
CA LEU A 147 -2.54 25.05 1.50
C LEU A 147 -1.85 26.32 1.98
N VAL A 148 -1.12 26.23 3.09
CA VAL A 148 -0.48 27.37 3.76
C VAL A 148 1.00 27.10 3.95
N ARG A 149 1.84 28.07 3.57
CA ARG A 149 3.26 28.10 3.89
C ARG A 149 3.47 28.95 5.14
N TYR A 150 4.12 28.39 6.15
CA TYR A 150 4.29 29.00 7.46
C TYR A 150 5.73 28.88 7.97
N SER A 151 6.22 29.88 8.68
CA SER A 151 7.42 29.76 9.52
C SER A 151 7.17 30.36 10.89
N LEU A 152 7.95 29.98 11.91
CA LEU A 152 7.78 30.55 13.24
C LEU A 152 8.11 32.05 13.29
N ARG A 153 9.08 32.48 12.47
CA ARG A 153 9.52 33.88 12.39
C ARG A 153 8.51 34.78 11.68
N ASP A 154 8.01 34.34 10.53
CA ASP A 154 7.22 35.18 9.62
C ASP A 154 5.70 34.89 9.73
N GLY A 155 5.32 33.84 10.46
CA GLY A 155 3.94 33.37 10.50
C GLY A 155 3.52 32.80 9.15
N VAL A 156 2.29 33.13 8.71
CA VAL A 156 1.78 32.70 7.39
C VAL A 156 2.44 33.52 6.29
N LYS A 157 3.33 32.87 5.52
CA LYS A 157 4.11 33.48 4.43
C LYS A 157 3.37 33.52 3.10
N ASP A 158 2.66 32.45 2.79
CA ASP A 158 1.97 32.28 1.50
C ASP A 158 0.77 31.35 1.64
N ARG A 159 -0.17 31.43 0.71
CA ARG A 159 -1.42 30.66 0.71
C ARG A 159 -1.80 30.27 -0.72
N LEU A 160 -2.09 29.00 -0.92
CA LEU A 160 -2.81 28.50 -2.09
C LEU A 160 -4.20 28.11 -1.65
N HIS A 161 -5.20 28.68 -2.31
CA HIS A 161 -6.61 28.33 -2.13
C HIS A 161 -7.21 28.10 -3.51
N MET A 162 -7.93 27.00 -3.67
CA MET A 162 -8.69 26.74 -4.89
C MET A 162 -9.89 25.83 -4.65
N PHE A 163 -10.99 26.15 -5.32
CA PHE A 163 -12.09 25.21 -5.51
C PHE A 163 -11.72 24.18 -6.57
N ILE A 164 -12.31 22.99 -6.45
CA ILE A 164 -12.10 21.86 -7.36
C ILE A 164 -13.47 21.42 -7.90
N ASP A 165 -13.61 21.44 -9.22
CA ASP A 165 -14.77 20.84 -9.91
C ASP A 165 -14.43 19.39 -10.28
N PRO A 166 -14.97 18.38 -9.57
CA PRO A 166 -14.72 16.98 -9.90
C PRO A 166 -15.41 16.53 -11.20
N GLY A 167 -16.14 17.41 -11.87
CA GLY A 167 -17.00 17.09 -12.99
C GLY A 167 -18.25 16.36 -12.52
N LYS A 168 -18.45 15.13 -12.99
CA LYS A 168 -19.67 14.37 -12.64
C LYS A 168 -19.45 13.60 -11.35
N LEU A 169 -20.34 13.77 -10.38
CA LEU A 169 -20.36 12.93 -9.19
C LEU A 169 -20.59 11.46 -9.56
N PRO A 170 -20.01 10.51 -8.79
CA PRO A 170 -20.31 9.10 -8.94
C PRO A 170 -21.81 8.80 -8.83
N LEU A 171 -22.29 7.83 -9.61
CA LEU A 171 -23.71 7.50 -9.67
C LEU A 171 -24.24 7.10 -8.28
N GLY A 172 -25.32 7.75 -7.85
CA GLY A 172 -25.98 7.49 -6.57
C GLY A 172 -25.54 8.39 -5.42
N PHE A 173 -24.54 9.26 -5.60
CA PHE A 173 -23.97 10.08 -4.51
C PHE A 173 -24.44 11.54 -4.49
N SER A 174 -25.34 11.94 -5.40
CA SER A 174 -25.81 13.34 -5.47
C SER A 174 -26.52 13.81 -4.20
N TYR A 175 -27.30 12.93 -3.55
CA TYR A 175 -27.97 13.26 -2.29
C TYR A 175 -26.97 13.43 -1.14
N ASP A 176 -26.03 12.49 -1.01
CA ASP A 176 -24.98 12.55 0.02
C ASP A 176 -24.13 13.81 -0.14
N ALA A 177 -23.76 14.15 -1.37
CA ALA A 177 -23.03 15.38 -1.68
C ALA A 177 -23.79 16.64 -1.30
N LYS A 178 -25.10 16.66 -1.57
CA LYS A 178 -25.97 17.77 -1.20
C LYS A 178 -26.05 17.93 0.32
N VAL A 179 -26.34 16.85 1.04
CA VAL A 179 -26.48 16.87 2.51
C VAL A 179 -25.16 17.30 3.16
N HIS A 180 -24.03 16.73 2.72
CA HIS A 180 -22.74 17.08 3.27
C HIS A 180 -22.43 18.56 3.02
N SER A 181 -22.58 19.02 1.78
CA SER A 181 -22.36 20.43 1.43
C SER A 181 -23.22 21.38 2.27
N GLU A 182 -24.52 21.14 2.40
CA GLU A 182 -25.43 21.99 3.19
C GLU A 182 -25.08 22.02 4.69
N SER A 183 -24.49 20.94 5.21
CA SER A 183 -24.13 20.81 6.63
C SER A 183 -22.73 21.31 7.00
N ASP A 184 -21.84 21.46 6.01
CA ASP A 184 -20.40 21.67 6.22
C ASP A 184 -19.89 22.90 5.44
N HIS A 185 -19.46 22.72 4.19
CA HIS A 185 -18.72 23.75 3.44
C HIS A 185 -19.61 24.68 2.57
N GLY A 186 -20.88 24.33 2.33
CA GLY A 186 -21.85 25.17 1.62
C GLY A 186 -21.54 25.42 0.13
N LEU A 187 -20.74 24.54 -0.50
CA LEU A 187 -20.33 24.72 -1.90
C LEU A 187 -21.39 24.19 -2.88
N PRO A 188 -21.64 24.87 -4.00
CA PRO A 188 -22.48 24.33 -5.07
C PRO A 188 -21.97 22.95 -5.51
N ILE A 189 -22.89 21.99 -5.64
CA ILE A 189 -22.56 20.64 -6.09
C ILE A 189 -22.65 20.56 -7.63
N PRO A 190 -21.99 19.59 -8.28
CA PRO A 190 -22.12 19.39 -9.71
C PRO A 190 -23.59 19.25 -10.18
N PRO A 191 -23.97 19.83 -11.33
CA PRO A 191 -23.09 20.38 -12.37
C PRO A 191 -22.58 21.81 -12.14
N ASP A 192 -23.00 22.48 -11.07
CA ASP A 192 -22.69 23.88 -10.80
C ASP A 192 -21.48 24.05 -9.87
N ALA A 193 -20.66 23.00 -9.70
CA ALA A 193 -19.46 23.04 -8.87
C ALA A 193 -18.47 24.11 -9.37
N MET A 194 -17.85 24.79 -8.42
CA MET A 194 -16.88 25.84 -8.71
C MET A 194 -15.48 25.26 -8.83
N GLY A 195 -14.60 25.97 -9.53
CA GLY A 195 -13.16 25.74 -9.46
C GLY A 195 -12.54 25.07 -10.67
N GLU A 196 -11.34 24.55 -10.46
CA GLU A 196 -10.57 23.91 -11.53
C GLU A 196 -11.01 22.45 -11.70
N LYS A 197 -11.15 22.05 -12.96
CA LYS A 197 -11.55 20.71 -13.37
C LYS A 197 -10.39 19.89 -13.93
N ASP A 198 -9.38 20.59 -14.45
CA ASP A 198 -8.18 19.95 -15.00
C ASP A 198 -7.23 19.51 -13.86
N ASN A 199 -7.11 18.20 -13.66
CA ASN A 199 -6.20 17.65 -12.66
C ASN A 199 -4.74 18.04 -12.90
N ASP A 200 -4.31 18.21 -14.16
CA ASP A 200 -2.94 18.59 -14.46
C ASP A 200 -2.66 20.01 -13.97
N GLU A 201 -3.63 20.92 -14.08
CA GLU A 201 -3.54 22.28 -13.55
C GLU A 201 -3.58 22.31 -12.02
N ILE A 202 -4.43 21.48 -11.39
CA ILE A 202 -4.46 21.33 -9.91
C ILE A 202 -3.10 20.87 -9.40
N VAL A 203 -2.53 19.83 -10.03
CA VAL A 203 -1.20 19.31 -9.72
C VAL A 203 -0.13 20.38 -9.95
N LEU A 204 -0.15 21.05 -11.10
CA LEU A 204 0.83 22.09 -11.41
C LEU A 204 0.82 23.20 -10.35
N ARG A 205 -0.35 23.66 -9.92
CA ARG A 205 -0.47 24.66 -8.84
C ARG A 205 0.04 24.15 -7.50
N LEU A 206 -0.32 22.93 -7.13
CA LEU A 206 0.15 22.28 -5.91
C LEU A 206 1.69 22.20 -5.91
N PHE A 207 2.28 21.65 -6.95
CA PHE A 207 3.74 21.49 -7.03
C PHE A 207 4.47 22.83 -7.16
N ASN A 208 3.94 23.82 -7.89
CA ASN A 208 4.54 25.16 -7.94
C ASN A 208 4.56 25.82 -6.56
N PHE A 209 3.54 25.57 -5.74
CA PHE A 209 3.51 26.06 -4.36
C PHE A 209 4.52 25.32 -3.46
N LEU A 210 4.76 24.03 -3.70
CA LEU A 210 5.66 23.21 -2.88
C LEU A 210 7.14 23.27 -3.32
N SER A 211 7.42 23.41 -4.62
CA SER A 211 8.76 23.23 -5.18
C SER A 211 9.60 24.50 -5.02
N GLN A 212 10.30 24.60 -3.90
CA GLN A 212 11.37 25.59 -3.67
C GLN A 212 12.74 24.91 -3.41
N GLY A 213 12.83 23.59 -3.52
CA GLY A 213 14.07 22.82 -3.26
C GLY A 213 14.08 21.44 -3.94
N GLU A 214 15.16 20.67 -3.71
CA GLU A 214 15.40 19.36 -4.36
C GLU A 214 14.45 18.24 -3.89
N LYS A 215 13.87 18.37 -2.69
CA LYS A 215 12.98 17.36 -2.09
C LYS A 215 11.62 17.96 -1.79
N MET A 216 10.56 17.17 -2.00
CA MET A 216 9.20 17.58 -1.64
C MET A 216 9.07 17.72 -0.11
N PRO A 217 8.53 18.85 0.38
CA PRO A 217 8.34 19.04 1.81
C PRO A 217 7.20 18.14 2.34
N PRO A 218 7.24 17.75 3.63
CA PRO A 218 6.11 17.09 4.27
C PRO A 218 4.91 18.05 4.35
N LEU A 219 3.72 17.51 4.14
CA LEU A 219 2.45 18.22 4.28
C LEU A 219 1.84 17.88 5.63
N PHE A 220 1.44 18.88 6.40
CA PHE A 220 0.85 18.71 7.72
C PHE A 220 -0.65 18.95 7.69
N THR A 221 -1.41 18.06 8.31
CA THR A 221 -2.87 18.18 8.42
C THR A 221 -3.36 17.63 9.75
N GLU A 222 -4.63 17.85 10.09
CA GLU A 222 -5.22 17.32 11.31
C GLU A 222 -5.21 15.78 11.30
N THR A 223 -4.96 15.16 12.46
CA THR A 223 -4.79 13.71 12.56
C THR A 223 -6.04 12.94 12.09
N THR A 224 -7.22 13.50 12.30
CA THR A 224 -8.50 12.95 11.84
C THR A 224 -8.69 13.08 10.32
N GLU A 225 -8.00 14.01 9.67
CA GLU A 225 -8.12 14.32 8.25
C GLU A 225 -7.12 13.57 7.36
N ILE A 226 -6.04 13.01 7.92
CA ILE A 226 -4.98 12.31 7.17
C ILE A 226 -5.53 11.34 6.12
N LYS A 227 -6.49 10.49 6.51
CA LYS A 227 -7.05 9.49 5.59
C LYS A 227 -7.74 10.15 4.39
N MET A 228 -8.47 11.24 4.63
CA MET A 228 -9.18 11.99 3.60
C MET A 228 -8.19 12.72 2.69
N VAL A 229 -7.23 13.44 3.27
CA VAL A 229 -6.20 14.19 2.53
C VAL A 229 -5.37 13.26 1.65
N GLU A 230 -4.90 12.14 2.20
CA GLU A 230 -4.15 11.14 1.43
C GLU A 230 -4.96 10.54 0.30
N ASN A 231 -6.24 10.23 0.54
CA ASN A 231 -7.10 9.67 -0.49
C ASN A 231 -7.27 10.64 -1.68
N ILE A 232 -7.52 11.92 -1.38
CA ILE A 232 -7.67 12.97 -2.39
C ILE A 232 -6.37 13.18 -3.16
N LEU A 233 -5.24 13.38 -2.46
CA LEU A 233 -3.94 13.59 -3.10
C LEU A 233 -3.56 12.43 -4.01
N LYS A 234 -3.74 11.18 -3.55
CA LYS A 234 -3.51 9.99 -4.39
C LYS A 234 -4.39 9.99 -5.63
N GLY A 235 -5.67 10.35 -5.48
CA GLY A 235 -6.62 10.44 -6.59
C GLY A 235 -6.21 11.47 -7.65
N ILE A 236 -5.77 12.65 -7.21
CA ILE A 236 -5.31 13.74 -8.09
C ILE A 236 -4.00 13.35 -8.78
N LEU A 237 -3.01 12.85 -8.04
CA LEU A 237 -1.70 12.42 -8.58
C LEU A 237 -1.84 11.28 -9.59
N THR A 238 -2.69 10.29 -9.30
CA THR A 238 -2.91 9.15 -10.20
C THR A 238 -3.55 9.59 -11.52
N GLN A 239 -4.48 10.56 -11.48
CA GLN A 239 -5.11 11.10 -12.69
C GLN A 239 -4.12 11.89 -13.56
N ALA A 240 -3.10 12.50 -12.95
CA ALA A 240 -2.01 13.20 -13.62
C ALA A 240 -0.80 12.28 -13.95
N ASN A 241 -0.95 10.95 -13.87
CA ASN A 241 0.10 9.95 -14.10
C ASN A 241 1.38 10.13 -13.24
N MET A 242 1.24 10.62 -12.01
CA MET A 242 2.34 10.75 -11.04
C MET A 242 2.34 9.61 -10.01
N ASP A 243 3.47 9.42 -9.32
CA ASP A 243 3.55 8.46 -8.21
C ASP A 243 2.69 8.92 -7.03
N GLU A 244 1.75 8.09 -6.62
CA GLU A 244 0.83 8.34 -5.51
C GLU A 244 1.52 8.51 -4.14
N ASN A 245 2.79 8.10 -4.02
CA ASN A 245 3.59 8.23 -2.81
C ASN A 245 4.57 9.42 -2.85
N THR A 246 4.43 10.33 -3.83
CA THR A 246 5.30 11.50 -3.97
C THR A 246 5.21 12.47 -2.78
N LEU A 247 4.02 12.60 -2.19
CA LEU A 247 3.75 13.55 -1.11
C LEU A 247 3.55 12.81 0.22
N LEU A 248 4.34 13.18 1.23
CA LEU A 248 4.21 12.65 2.58
C LEU A 248 3.25 13.52 3.40
N VAL A 249 2.14 12.94 3.83
CA VAL A 249 1.18 13.58 4.74
C VAL A 249 1.48 13.19 6.18
N CYS A 250 1.61 14.18 7.04
CA CYS A 250 2.01 14.07 8.43
C CYS A 250 0.93 14.64 9.37
N PRO A 251 0.74 14.04 10.56
CA PRO A 251 -0.11 14.60 11.60
C PRO A 251 0.47 15.90 12.15
N LEU A 252 -0.34 16.95 12.18
CA LEU A 252 -0.02 18.23 12.77
C LEU A 252 0.36 18.09 14.26
N SER A 253 -0.30 17.18 14.98
CA SER A 253 -0.01 16.90 16.39
C SER A 253 1.42 16.40 16.62
N GLU A 254 1.99 15.62 15.70
CA GLU A 254 3.37 15.13 15.82
C GLU A 254 4.37 16.28 15.59
N LEU A 255 4.09 17.15 14.63
CA LEU A 255 4.91 18.35 14.41
C LEU A 255 4.97 19.21 15.68
N PHE A 256 3.82 19.52 16.28
CA PHE A 256 3.77 20.31 17.50
C PHE A 256 4.43 19.62 18.69
N TYR A 257 4.30 18.29 18.80
CA TYR A 257 4.98 17.53 19.83
C TYR A 257 6.51 17.66 19.72
N GLN A 258 7.07 17.53 18.52
CA GLN A 258 8.51 17.61 18.30
C GLN A 258 9.04 19.05 18.39
N LEU A 259 8.30 20.05 17.91
CA LEU A 259 8.68 21.47 18.02
C LEU A 259 8.80 21.97 19.47
N LYS A 260 8.10 21.32 20.41
CA LYS A 260 8.11 21.69 21.83
C LYS A 260 9.28 21.08 22.61
N ARG A 261 9.91 20.02 22.07
CA ARG A 261 11.03 19.33 22.73
C ARG A 261 12.30 20.15 22.65
#